data_AF-A0A936NJB9-F1
#
_entry.id   AF-A0A936NJB9-F1
#
_cell.length_a   1.000
_cell.length_b   1.000
_cell.length_c   1.000
_cell.angle_alpha   90.00
_cell.angle_beta   90.00
_cell.angle_gamma   90.00
#
_symmetry.space_group_name_H-M   'P 1'
#
loop_
_entity.id
_entity.type
_entity.pdbx_description
1 polymer ?
#
loop_
_entity_poly.entity_id
_entity_poly.type
_entity_poly.pdbx_seq_one_letter_code
_entity_poly.pdbx_strand_id
1 'polypeptide(L)'
;MRLIQLAGYALIGVVLTAPVVHADDPCLGDEEKKAALARSAALQKAEQSGQPGALFVAYMQIGFDECMDRYDKHAVTRAKTNMPKLGRDLAKAAEVKGLLYSGEPVRADGHTSAFRYFETIGDQHEANRVLLKAVQAKPDDLRLFEAAWNIDNNRSGPVDPNTGSRASYASPPAFQQALRKVASANADRLMKAEEKDAQGLTGNIGELGKASAQSLEKLRSAALWMKYVPGGDKPAKDRAELRGDTIMKRPDPTFTQGQAMMYYEFSGSPKAKDMAAQIKKQSEASQRAMEKAGESMKGMFSQKSEAEQKQFDKKKADLEKELGF
;
A
#
# COMPACT_ATOMS: atom_id res chain seq x y z
N MET A 1 -83.31 11.59 61.14
CA MET A 1 -82.69 12.42 60.08
C MET A 1 -81.65 11.56 59.37
N ARG A 2 -81.88 11.13 58.11
CA ARG A 2 -81.28 11.66 56.85
C ARG A 2 -79.74 11.67 56.86
N LEU A 3 -78.93 11.33 55.84
CA LEU A 3 -78.99 10.72 54.50
C LEU A 3 -77.50 10.83 53.99
N ILE A 4 -76.95 9.76 53.41
CA ILE A 4 -75.99 9.63 52.27
C ILE A 4 -75.14 10.87 51.84
N GLN A 5 -73.81 10.67 51.64
CA GLN A 5 -72.94 11.07 50.47
C GLN A 5 -71.45 11.14 50.89
N LEU A 6 -70.56 10.19 50.56
CA LEU A 6 -69.81 9.95 49.31
C LEU A 6 -69.00 11.14 48.72
N ALA A 7 -67.69 10.88 48.60
CA ALA A 7 -66.75 11.29 47.52
C ALA A 7 -65.90 12.58 47.64
N GLY A 8 -64.59 12.38 47.36
CA GLY A 8 -63.60 13.39 46.93
C GLY A 8 -62.64 13.81 48.04
N TYR A 9 -61.31 13.68 47.97
CA TYR A 9 -60.35 13.41 46.90
C TYR A 9 -59.05 12.95 47.58
N ALA A 10 -58.72 11.66 47.53
CA ALA A 10 -57.35 11.19 47.79
C ALA A 10 -56.66 11.04 46.43
N LEU A 11 -56.21 12.16 45.87
CA LEU A 11 -55.57 12.16 44.57
C LEU A 11 -54.10 11.74 44.72
N ILE A 12 -53.90 10.49 44.33
CA ILE A 12 -52.69 9.78 43.92
C ILE A 12 -51.62 10.74 43.36
N GLY A 13 -50.50 10.85 44.05
CA GLY A 13 -49.25 11.42 43.53
C GLY A 13 -48.24 10.31 43.23
N VAL A 14 -48.55 9.41 42.28
CA VAL A 14 -47.51 8.57 41.67
C VAL A 14 -46.72 9.49 40.75
N VAL A 15 -45.61 10.01 41.27
CA VAL A 15 -44.56 10.58 40.42
C VAL A 15 -43.97 9.40 39.66
N LEU A 16 -44.49 9.16 38.46
CA LEU A 16 -43.79 8.39 37.45
C LEU A 16 -42.47 9.11 37.20
N THR A 17 -41.39 8.60 37.79
CA THR A 17 -40.04 8.90 37.32
C THR A 17 -39.87 8.24 35.96
N ALA A 18 -40.50 8.81 34.94
CA ALA A 18 -40.11 8.54 33.57
C ALA A 18 -38.64 8.96 33.45
N PRO A 19 -37.75 8.11 32.91
CA PRO A 19 -36.39 8.55 32.62
C PRO A 19 -36.47 9.81 31.77
N VAL A 20 -35.61 10.79 32.06
CA VAL A 20 -35.55 12.03 31.28
C VAL A 20 -35.17 11.65 29.85
N VAL A 21 -36.15 11.67 28.96
CA VAL A 21 -35.98 11.36 27.55
C VAL A 21 -35.92 12.69 26.80
N HIS A 22 -34.79 12.97 26.14
CA HIS A 22 -34.70 14.09 25.20
C HIS A 22 -35.42 13.72 23.90
N ALA A 23 -36.19 14.65 23.34
CA ALA A 23 -36.93 14.44 22.09
C ALA A 23 -36.02 14.11 20.89
N ASP A 24 -34.73 14.40 21.02
CA ASP A 24 -33.68 14.15 20.02
C ASP A 24 -32.88 12.86 20.29
N ASP A 25 -33.33 11.97 21.18
CA ASP A 25 -32.64 10.69 21.41
C ASP A 25 -32.80 9.79 20.17
N PRO A 26 -31.69 9.52 19.44
CA PRO A 26 -31.74 8.76 18.18
C PRO A 26 -32.19 7.31 18.39
N CYS A 27 -32.20 6.81 19.63
CA CYS A 27 -32.59 5.45 19.98
C CYS A 27 -34.06 5.32 20.37
N LEU A 28 -34.94 6.21 19.90
CA LEU A 28 -36.37 6.21 20.21
C LEU A 28 -37.28 5.75 19.06
N GLY A 29 -36.78 5.64 17.84
CA GLY A 29 -37.60 5.27 16.71
C GLY A 29 -38.01 3.79 16.73
N ASP A 30 -39.15 3.50 16.08
CA ASP A 30 -39.68 2.15 15.98
C ASP A 30 -38.77 1.22 15.16
N GLU A 31 -38.01 1.77 14.21
CA GLU A 31 -37.04 1.02 13.41
C GLU A 31 -35.82 0.62 14.23
N GLU A 32 -35.32 1.49 15.11
CA GLU A 32 -34.22 1.21 16.04
C GLU A 32 -34.62 0.11 17.02
N LYS A 33 -35.84 0.19 17.57
CA LYS A 33 -36.41 -0.87 18.41
C LYS A 33 -36.50 -2.20 17.68
N LYS A 34 -37.02 -2.20 16.45
CA LYS A 34 -37.17 -3.42 15.63
C LYS A 34 -35.81 -4.01 15.27
N ALA A 35 -34.84 -3.17 14.89
CA ALA A 35 -33.48 -3.58 14.59
C ALA A 35 -32.78 -4.18 15.82
N ALA A 36 -32.95 -3.56 16.99
CA ALA A 36 -32.38 -4.04 18.24
C ALA A 36 -32.96 -5.42 18.63
N LEU A 37 -34.27 -5.60 18.56
CA LEU A 37 -34.92 -6.88 18.82
C LEU A 37 -34.50 -7.97 17.83
N ALA A 38 -34.34 -7.62 16.54
CA ALA A 38 -33.82 -8.55 15.54
C ALA A 38 -32.38 -8.97 15.84
N ARG A 39 -31.53 -8.05 16.32
CA ARG A 39 -30.15 -8.35 16.76
C ARG A 39 -30.13 -9.25 18.00
N SER A 40 -30.99 -9.00 18.99
CA SER A 40 -31.14 -9.90 20.15
C SER A 40 -31.56 -11.31 19.74
N ALA A 41 -32.53 -11.44 18.82
CA ALA A 41 -32.95 -12.73 18.29
C ALA A 41 -31.82 -13.43 17.50
N ALA A 42 -31.07 -12.67 16.70
CA ALA A 42 -29.91 -13.19 15.98
C ALA A 42 -28.82 -13.69 16.94
N LEU A 43 -28.59 -13.00 18.06
CA LEU A 43 -27.67 -13.47 19.10
C LEU A 43 -28.12 -14.80 19.70
N GLN A 44 -29.39 -14.93 20.09
CA GLN A 44 -29.91 -16.19 20.63
C GLN A 44 -29.72 -17.35 19.63
N LYS A 45 -29.97 -17.10 18.35
CA LYS A 45 -29.73 -18.10 17.29
C LYS A 45 -28.25 -18.45 17.16
N ALA A 46 -27.36 -17.47 17.26
CA ALA A 46 -25.91 -17.70 17.19
C ALA A 46 -25.38 -18.46 18.40
N GLU A 47 -25.94 -18.23 19.60
CA GLU A 47 -25.60 -19.00 20.81
C GLU A 47 -26.00 -20.48 20.66
N GLN A 48 -27.10 -20.76 19.97
CA GLN A 48 -27.58 -22.12 19.70
C GLN A 48 -26.87 -22.83 18.55
N SER A 49 -26.28 -22.10 17.60
CA SER A 49 -25.67 -22.69 16.40
C SER A 49 -24.34 -23.40 16.68
N GLY A 50 -23.71 -23.10 17.82
CA GLY A 50 -22.39 -23.63 18.17
C GLY A 50 -21.26 -23.17 17.24
N GLN A 51 -21.49 -22.17 16.38
CA GLN A 51 -20.50 -21.64 15.43
C GLN A 51 -19.77 -20.43 16.04
N PRO A 52 -18.51 -20.58 16.48
CA PRO A 52 -17.82 -19.53 17.26
C PRO A 52 -17.63 -18.23 16.47
N GLY A 53 -17.39 -18.31 15.15
CA GLY A 53 -17.26 -17.12 14.29
C GLY A 53 -18.55 -16.32 14.15
N ALA A 54 -19.67 -17.01 13.92
CA ALA A 54 -20.99 -16.37 13.84
C ALA A 54 -21.40 -15.75 15.19
N LEU A 55 -21.13 -16.45 16.31
CA LEU A 55 -21.36 -15.93 17.66
C LEU A 55 -20.53 -14.68 17.94
N PHE A 56 -19.26 -14.67 17.53
CA PHE A 56 -18.41 -13.49 17.68
C PHE A 56 -18.94 -12.29 16.90
N VAL A 57 -19.39 -12.48 15.66
CA VAL A 57 -19.98 -11.39 14.86
C VAL A 57 -21.28 -10.88 15.49
N ALA A 58 -22.12 -11.77 16.04
CA ALA A 58 -23.34 -11.37 16.74
C ALA A 58 -23.02 -10.54 18.00
N TYR A 59 -22.03 -10.95 18.80
CA TYR A 59 -21.56 -10.16 19.94
C TYR A 59 -20.98 -8.81 19.52
N MET A 60 -20.22 -8.77 18.42
CA MET A 60 -19.65 -7.53 17.89
C MET A 60 -20.75 -6.54 17.47
N GLN A 61 -21.77 -7.00 16.75
CA GLN A 61 -22.89 -6.16 16.31
C GLN A 61 -23.68 -5.57 17.48
N ILE A 62 -23.85 -6.34 18.57
CA ILE A 62 -24.53 -5.87 19.78
C ILE A 62 -23.65 -4.94 20.61
N GLY A 63 -22.36 -5.24 20.74
CA GLY A 63 -21.43 -4.49 21.57
C GLY A 63 -21.14 -3.07 21.05
N PHE A 64 -21.25 -2.86 19.74
CA PHE A 64 -21.02 -1.57 19.08
C PHE A 64 -22.31 -0.79 18.76
N ASP A 65 -23.47 -1.34 19.05
CA ASP A 65 -24.74 -0.64 18.87
C ASP A 65 -25.08 0.18 20.12
N GLU A 66 -25.08 1.49 19.95
CA GLU A 66 -25.32 2.47 21.02
C GLU A 66 -26.75 2.41 21.56
N CYS A 67 -27.71 1.91 20.77
CA CYS A 67 -29.12 1.81 21.14
C CYS A 67 -29.48 0.48 21.81
N MET A 68 -28.64 -0.55 21.70
CA MET A 68 -28.94 -1.87 22.26
C MET A 68 -29.12 -1.87 23.77
N ASP A 69 -28.41 -1.01 24.52
CA ASP A 69 -28.51 -0.99 25.99
C ASP A 69 -29.93 -0.61 26.45
N ARG A 70 -30.65 0.19 25.66
CA ARG A 70 -32.02 0.61 25.94
C ARG A 70 -33.02 -0.53 25.78
N TYR A 71 -32.82 -1.38 24.78
CA TYR A 71 -33.79 -2.41 24.39
C TYR A 71 -33.46 -3.80 24.93
N ASP A 72 -32.17 -4.13 25.08
CA ASP A 72 -31.70 -5.40 25.64
C ASP A 72 -30.31 -5.26 26.29
N LYS A 73 -30.30 -4.58 27.44
CA LYS A 73 -29.12 -4.43 28.30
C LYS A 73 -28.43 -5.75 28.66
N HIS A 74 -29.22 -6.83 28.79
CA HIS A 74 -28.67 -8.14 29.12
C HIS A 74 -27.85 -8.70 27.95
N ALA A 75 -28.33 -8.58 26.71
CA ALA A 75 -27.56 -8.96 25.53
C ALA A 75 -26.26 -8.14 25.40
N VAL A 76 -26.31 -6.83 25.63
CA VAL A 76 -25.10 -5.97 25.66
C VAL A 76 -24.11 -6.45 26.71
N THR A 77 -24.58 -6.71 27.93
CA THR A 77 -23.73 -7.17 29.04
C THR A 77 -23.08 -8.52 28.71
N ARG A 78 -23.85 -9.48 28.15
CA ARG A 78 -23.31 -10.78 27.71
C ARG A 78 -22.26 -10.61 26.60
N ALA A 79 -22.56 -9.79 25.60
CA ALA A 79 -21.63 -9.51 24.51
C ALA A 79 -20.31 -8.93 25.01
N LYS A 80 -20.36 -7.85 25.82
CA LYS A 80 -19.16 -7.21 26.38
C LYS A 80 -18.35 -8.15 27.28
N THR A 81 -19.01 -9.04 28.01
CA THR A 81 -18.34 -10.00 28.91
C THR A 81 -17.67 -11.14 28.15
N ASN A 82 -18.35 -11.71 27.14
CA ASN A 82 -17.92 -12.95 26.50
C ASN A 82 -17.05 -12.71 25.25
N MET A 83 -17.25 -11.59 24.54
CA MET A 83 -16.56 -11.29 23.29
C MET A 83 -15.02 -11.29 23.42
N PRO A 84 -14.39 -10.71 24.47
CA PRO A 84 -12.93 -10.70 24.57
C PRO A 84 -12.33 -12.10 24.63
N LYS A 85 -12.89 -13.01 25.44
CA LYS A 85 -12.41 -14.39 25.55
C LYS A 85 -12.58 -15.14 24.23
N LEU A 86 -13.78 -15.08 23.65
CA LEU A 86 -14.09 -15.73 22.38
C LEU A 86 -13.18 -15.23 21.24
N GLY A 87 -12.96 -13.91 21.16
CA GLY A 87 -12.07 -13.31 20.19
C GLY A 87 -10.62 -13.77 20.34
N ARG A 88 -10.11 -13.89 21.58
CA ARG A 88 -8.77 -14.44 21.84
C ARG A 88 -8.64 -15.89 21.42
N ASP A 89 -9.63 -16.72 21.69
CA ASP A 89 -9.62 -18.14 21.32
C ASP A 89 -9.66 -18.32 19.79
N LEU A 90 -10.50 -17.53 19.09
CA LEU A 90 -10.55 -17.47 17.63
C LEU A 90 -9.23 -16.96 17.03
N ALA A 91 -8.64 -15.91 17.61
CA ALA A 91 -7.37 -15.36 17.16
C ALA A 91 -6.23 -16.39 17.27
N LYS A 92 -6.15 -17.12 18.39
CA LYS A 92 -5.18 -18.19 18.58
C LYS A 92 -5.39 -19.33 17.59
N ALA A 93 -6.63 -19.72 17.33
CA ALA A 93 -6.94 -20.75 16.33
C ALA A 93 -6.53 -20.31 14.91
N ALA A 94 -6.76 -19.04 14.55
CA ALA A 94 -6.31 -18.46 13.29
C ALA A 94 -4.78 -18.41 13.19
N GLU A 95 -4.10 -18.03 14.27
CA GLU A 95 -2.63 -17.99 14.34
C GLU A 95 -2.01 -19.39 14.14
N VAL A 96 -2.58 -20.43 14.76
CA VAL A 96 -2.14 -21.83 14.58
C VAL A 96 -2.29 -22.29 13.13
N LYS A 97 -3.32 -21.80 12.43
CA LYS A 97 -3.54 -22.07 11.00
C LYS A 97 -2.66 -21.22 10.08
N GLY A 98 -1.78 -20.36 10.62
CA GLY A 98 -0.94 -19.46 9.84
C GLY A 98 -1.67 -18.26 9.23
N LEU A 99 -2.94 -18.01 9.62
CA LEU A 99 -3.74 -16.88 9.17
C LEU A 99 -3.39 -15.63 10.00
N LEU A 100 -2.16 -15.15 9.86
CA LEU A 100 -1.61 -14.11 10.74
C LEU A 100 -2.20 -12.72 10.47
N TYR A 101 -2.22 -12.31 9.20
CA TYR A 101 -2.64 -10.97 8.80
C TYR A 101 -3.59 -11.00 7.59
N SER A 102 -4.58 -10.13 7.65
CA SER A 102 -5.44 -9.73 6.53
C SER A 102 -6.04 -8.36 6.87
N GLY A 103 -6.19 -7.50 5.86
CA GLY A 103 -6.91 -6.23 5.96
C GLY A 103 -8.43 -6.40 5.90
N GLU A 104 -8.96 -7.59 5.63
CA GLU A 104 -10.39 -7.86 5.53
C GLU A 104 -11.07 -7.85 6.91
N PRO A 105 -12.31 -7.32 7.06
CA PRO A 105 -13.02 -7.32 8.33
C PRO A 105 -13.36 -8.75 8.80
N VAL A 106 -13.78 -8.87 10.07
CA VAL A 106 -14.21 -10.15 10.63
C VAL A 106 -15.48 -10.64 9.92
N ARG A 107 -15.49 -11.92 9.53
CA ARG A 107 -16.60 -12.56 8.83
C ARG A 107 -17.23 -13.67 9.67
N ALA A 108 -18.54 -13.88 9.48
CA ALA A 108 -19.31 -14.89 10.20
C ALA A 108 -18.91 -16.33 9.85
N ASP A 109 -18.26 -16.53 8.70
CA ASP A 109 -17.71 -17.82 8.25
C ASP A 109 -16.51 -18.31 9.08
N GLY A 110 -15.96 -17.47 9.98
CA GLY A 110 -14.80 -17.81 10.81
C GLY A 110 -13.47 -17.82 10.05
N HIS A 111 -13.44 -17.47 8.76
CA HIS A 111 -12.23 -17.34 7.96
C HIS A 111 -11.65 -15.94 8.07
N THR A 112 -11.16 -15.62 9.26
CA THR A 112 -10.59 -14.31 9.62
C THR A 112 -9.16 -14.46 10.14
N SER A 113 -8.34 -13.43 9.99
CA SER A 113 -6.96 -13.44 10.48
C SER A 113 -6.88 -13.22 11.99
N ALA A 114 -5.81 -13.73 12.62
CA ALA A 114 -5.52 -13.51 14.04
C ALA A 114 -5.46 -12.02 14.37
N PHE A 115 -4.79 -11.23 13.52
CA PHE A 115 -4.72 -9.77 13.64
C PHE A 115 -6.10 -9.14 13.79
N ARG A 116 -7.07 -9.52 12.95
CA ARG A 116 -8.39 -8.89 12.95
C ARG A 116 -9.21 -9.21 14.17
N TYR A 117 -9.13 -10.44 14.69
CA TYR A 117 -9.78 -10.77 15.95
C TYR A 117 -9.21 -9.96 17.12
N PHE A 118 -7.88 -9.81 17.21
CA PHE A 118 -7.25 -9.00 18.26
C PHE A 118 -7.60 -7.50 18.13
N GLU A 119 -7.61 -6.96 16.91
CA GLU A 119 -8.05 -5.58 16.66
C GLU A 119 -9.50 -5.36 17.11
N THR A 120 -10.42 -6.26 16.76
CA THR A 120 -11.84 -6.11 17.08
C THR A 120 -12.11 -6.12 18.58
N ILE A 121 -11.36 -6.90 19.35
CA ILE A 121 -11.50 -6.92 20.82
C ILE A 121 -10.67 -5.83 21.53
N GLY A 122 -9.93 -5.00 20.78
CA GLY A 122 -9.10 -3.93 21.33
C GLY A 122 -7.77 -4.41 21.94
N ASP A 123 -7.35 -5.65 21.71
CA ASP A 123 -6.07 -6.19 22.20
C ASP A 123 -4.92 -5.80 21.25
N GLN A 124 -4.60 -4.50 21.23
CA GLN A 124 -3.64 -3.92 20.30
C GLN A 124 -2.22 -4.46 20.49
N HIS A 125 -1.88 -4.92 21.71
CA HIS A 125 -0.59 -5.56 21.99
C HIS A 125 -0.47 -6.88 21.22
N GLU A 126 -1.45 -7.77 21.35
CA GLU A 126 -1.43 -9.04 20.63
C GLU A 126 -1.60 -8.84 19.11
N ALA A 127 -2.41 -7.87 18.68
CA ALA A 127 -2.51 -7.49 17.28
C ALA A 127 -1.14 -7.08 16.69
N ASN A 128 -0.37 -6.25 17.41
CA ASN A 128 0.98 -5.87 17.01
C ASN A 128 1.94 -7.07 16.98
N ARG A 129 1.85 -7.98 17.97
CA ARG A 129 2.67 -9.19 18.01
C ARG A 129 2.44 -10.07 16.78
N VAL A 130 1.19 -10.37 16.43
CA VAL A 130 0.88 -11.24 15.27
C VAL A 130 1.17 -10.56 13.94
N LEU A 131 1.00 -9.23 13.85
CA LEU A 131 1.38 -8.47 12.67
C LEU A 131 2.89 -8.50 12.44
N LEU A 132 3.69 -8.31 13.50
CA LEU A 132 5.13 -8.44 13.41
C LEU A 132 5.55 -9.87 13.02
N LYS A 133 4.88 -10.89 13.58
CA LYS A 133 5.08 -12.29 13.18
C LYS A 133 4.78 -12.51 11.69
N ALA A 134 3.74 -11.88 11.15
CA ALA A 134 3.41 -11.95 9.73
C ALA A 134 4.52 -11.33 8.87
N VAL A 135 5.00 -10.15 9.24
CA VAL A 135 6.13 -9.47 8.57
C VAL A 135 7.39 -10.35 8.61
N GLN A 136 7.70 -10.97 9.75
CA GLN A 136 8.87 -11.85 9.89
C GLN A 136 8.74 -13.15 9.08
N ALA A 137 7.52 -13.66 8.89
CA ALA A 137 7.27 -14.84 8.05
C ALA A 137 7.40 -14.54 6.55
N LYS A 138 7.18 -13.28 6.15
CA LYS A 138 7.32 -12.79 4.76
C LYS A 138 8.14 -11.50 4.74
N PRO A 139 9.45 -11.58 5.08
CA PRO A 139 10.27 -10.39 5.31
C PRO A 139 10.48 -9.56 4.04
N ASP A 140 10.36 -10.16 2.86
CA ASP A 140 10.52 -9.49 1.56
C ASP A 140 9.21 -8.84 1.05
N ASP A 141 8.07 -9.05 1.73
CA ASP A 141 6.78 -8.47 1.33
C ASP A 141 6.67 -7.01 1.81
N LEU A 142 7.06 -6.09 0.93
CA LEU A 142 7.03 -4.65 1.22
C LEU A 142 5.61 -4.14 1.52
N ARG A 143 4.56 -4.70 0.89
CA ARG A 143 3.18 -4.23 1.12
C ARG A 143 2.71 -4.59 2.52
N LEU A 144 3.02 -5.81 2.97
CA LEU A 144 2.75 -6.24 4.34
C LEU A 144 3.55 -5.40 5.34
N PHE A 145 4.81 -5.12 5.04
CA PHE A 145 5.63 -4.24 5.86
C PHE A 145 5.04 -2.82 5.97
N GLU A 146 4.62 -2.22 4.86
CA GLU A 146 4.01 -0.89 4.81
C GLU A 146 2.71 -0.82 5.60
N ALA A 147 1.90 -1.88 5.54
CA ALA A 147 0.70 -2.00 6.37
C ALA A 147 1.04 -2.05 7.86
N ALA A 148 2.10 -2.75 8.24
CA ALA A 148 2.59 -2.80 9.62
C ALA A 148 3.19 -1.46 10.09
N TRP A 149 3.94 -0.79 9.22
CA TRP A 149 4.56 0.51 9.52
C TRP A 149 3.52 1.59 9.78
N ASN A 150 2.44 1.59 9.00
CA ASN A 150 1.38 2.61 9.07
C ASN A 150 0.19 2.20 9.95
N ILE A 151 0.33 1.15 10.76
CA ILE A 151 -0.82 0.60 11.50
C ILE A 151 -1.44 1.60 12.48
N ASP A 152 -0.61 2.48 13.05
CA ASP A 152 -1.03 3.49 14.01
C ASP A 152 -1.98 4.53 13.40
N ASN A 153 -1.86 4.81 12.09
CA ASN A 153 -2.72 5.78 11.39
C ASN A 153 -4.21 5.38 11.41
N ASN A 154 -4.48 4.08 11.57
CA ASN A 154 -5.83 3.53 11.57
C ASN A 154 -6.38 3.33 12.98
N ARG A 155 -5.64 3.71 14.03
CA ARG A 155 -6.03 3.48 15.42
C ARG A 155 -6.19 4.78 16.17
N SER A 156 -7.27 4.88 16.93
CA SER A 156 -7.39 5.91 17.97
C SER A 156 -6.84 5.37 19.28
N GLY A 157 -6.15 6.22 20.01
CA GLY A 157 -5.78 5.97 21.40
C GLY A 157 -7.00 6.10 22.34
N PRO A 158 -6.78 5.89 23.64
CA PRO A 158 -7.83 6.00 24.64
C PRO A 158 -8.45 7.40 24.64
N VAL A 159 -9.74 7.47 24.97
CA VAL A 159 -10.43 8.73 25.24
C VAL A 159 -9.89 9.27 26.57
N ASP A 160 -9.39 10.50 26.57
CA ASP A 160 -9.03 11.22 27.77
C ASP A 160 -10.32 11.48 28.60
N PRO A 161 -10.41 10.97 29.84
CA PRO A 161 -11.60 11.10 30.66
C PRO A 161 -11.90 12.56 31.07
N ASN A 162 -10.92 13.46 31.03
CA ASN A 162 -11.10 14.86 31.42
C ASN A 162 -11.50 15.77 30.25
N THR A 163 -11.06 15.44 29.03
CA THR A 163 -11.27 16.30 27.85
C THR A 163 -12.21 15.69 26.81
N GLY A 164 -12.53 14.40 26.93
CA GLY A 164 -13.30 13.65 25.93
C GLY A 164 -12.56 13.46 24.60
N SER A 165 -11.32 13.96 24.48
CA SER A 165 -10.51 13.88 23.27
C SER A 165 -9.84 12.51 23.14
N ARG A 166 -9.67 12.01 21.92
CA ARG A 166 -8.92 10.78 21.65
C ARG A 166 -7.48 11.13 21.32
N ALA A 167 -6.53 10.62 22.11
CA ALA A 167 -5.12 10.69 21.74
C ALA A 167 -4.87 9.85 20.47
N SER A 168 -3.87 10.21 19.66
CA SER A 168 -3.41 9.31 18.59
C SER A 168 -2.79 8.05 19.22
N TYR A 169 -3.12 6.87 18.69
CA TYR A 169 -2.46 5.65 19.13
C TYR A 169 -1.00 5.65 18.65
N ALA A 170 -0.09 5.18 19.50
CA ALA A 170 1.30 4.96 19.14
C ALA A 170 1.71 3.54 19.55
N SER A 171 2.18 2.75 18.58
CA SER A 171 2.67 1.42 18.85
C SER A 171 3.90 1.45 19.78
N PRO A 172 4.13 0.38 20.58
CA PRO A 172 5.27 0.30 21.48
C PRO A 172 6.61 0.51 20.74
N PRO A 173 7.61 1.18 21.36
CA PRO A 173 8.91 1.41 20.73
C PRO A 173 9.60 0.13 20.22
N ALA A 174 9.42 -0.99 20.93
CA ALA A 174 9.96 -2.29 20.53
C ALA A 174 9.39 -2.79 19.19
N PHE A 175 8.10 -2.54 18.92
CA PHE A 175 7.47 -2.91 17.65
C PHE A 175 8.08 -2.11 16.49
N GLN A 176 8.20 -0.79 16.66
CA GLN A 176 8.82 0.09 15.66
C GLN A 176 10.30 -0.26 15.43
N GLN A 177 11.04 -0.57 16.49
CA GLN A 177 12.44 -1.02 16.37
C GLN A 177 12.55 -2.34 15.61
N ALA A 178 11.64 -3.29 15.83
CA ALA A 178 11.62 -4.55 15.11
C ALA A 178 11.35 -4.35 13.61
N LEU A 179 10.40 -3.48 13.24
CA LEU A 179 10.16 -3.12 11.84
C LEU A 179 11.39 -2.45 11.20
N ARG A 180 12.04 -1.51 11.88
CA ARG A 180 13.29 -0.89 11.38
C ARG A 180 14.38 -1.93 11.10
N LYS A 181 14.50 -2.96 11.94
CA LYS A 181 15.45 -4.06 11.71
C LYS A 181 15.11 -4.84 10.44
N VAL A 182 13.83 -5.12 10.17
CA VAL A 182 13.38 -5.78 8.94
C VAL A 182 13.70 -4.92 7.72
N ALA A 183 13.42 -3.62 7.77
CA ALA A 183 13.73 -2.71 6.68
C ALA A 183 15.24 -2.62 6.40
N SER A 184 16.05 -2.48 7.45
CA SER A 184 17.52 -2.45 7.35
C SER A 184 18.06 -3.74 6.74
N ALA A 185 17.61 -4.91 7.22
CA ALA A 185 18.07 -6.19 6.72
C ALA A 185 17.74 -6.40 5.23
N ASN A 186 16.55 -5.97 4.79
CA ASN A 186 16.15 -6.02 3.39
C ASN A 186 16.96 -5.07 2.51
N ALA A 187 17.11 -3.82 2.95
CA ALA A 187 17.94 -2.83 2.26
C ALA A 187 19.39 -3.34 2.10
N ASP A 188 20.00 -3.83 3.18
CA ASP A 188 21.36 -4.36 3.17
C ASP A 188 21.50 -5.59 2.26
N ARG A 189 20.52 -6.50 2.29
CA ARG A 189 20.49 -7.69 1.43
C ARG A 189 20.45 -7.29 -0.05
N LEU A 190 19.59 -6.33 -0.40
CA LEU A 190 19.45 -5.83 -1.77
C LEU A 190 20.70 -5.09 -2.24
N MET A 191 21.29 -4.24 -1.39
CA MET A 191 22.54 -3.53 -1.70
C MET A 191 23.72 -4.49 -1.92
N LYS A 192 23.83 -5.55 -1.11
CA LYS A 192 24.86 -6.60 -1.31
C LYS A 192 24.62 -7.45 -2.56
N ALA A 193 23.36 -7.75 -2.87
CA ALA A 193 23.02 -8.47 -4.10
C ALA A 193 23.30 -7.61 -5.34
N GLU A 194 23.03 -6.30 -5.26
CA GLU A 194 23.37 -5.35 -6.30
C GLU A 194 24.86 -5.30 -6.61
N GLU A 195 25.72 -5.33 -5.58
CA GLU A 195 27.18 -5.29 -5.77
C GLU A 195 27.68 -6.43 -6.66
N LYS A 196 27.05 -7.61 -6.55
CA LYS A 196 27.39 -8.77 -7.38
C LYS A 196 26.99 -8.53 -8.83
N ASP A 197 25.78 -8.03 -9.06
CA ASP A 197 25.31 -7.75 -10.43
C ASP A 197 26.11 -6.62 -11.07
N ALA A 198 26.51 -5.62 -10.29
CA ALA A 198 27.30 -4.48 -10.75
C ALA A 198 28.69 -4.87 -11.29
N GLN A 199 29.21 -6.04 -10.94
CA GLN A 199 30.46 -6.55 -11.51
C GLN A 199 30.36 -6.76 -13.03
N GLY A 200 29.17 -7.06 -13.55
CA GLY A 200 28.93 -7.22 -14.99
C GLY A 200 28.92 -5.90 -15.77
N LEU A 201 28.93 -4.73 -15.10
CA LEU A 201 28.93 -3.42 -15.77
C LEU A 201 30.22 -3.13 -16.54
N THR A 202 31.30 -3.85 -16.25
CA THR A 202 32.57 -3.77 -16.98
C THR A 202 32.74 -4.94 -17.97
N GLY A 203 31.76 -5.83 -18.06
CA GLY A 203 31.77 -7.00 -18.96
C GLY A 203 31.49 -6.66 -20.42
N ASN A 204 31.24 -7.68 -21.24
CA ASN A 204 30.85 -7.47 -22.64
C ASN A 204 29.46 -6.79 -22.76
N ILE A 205 29.06 -6.40 -23.98
CA ILE A 205 27.83 -5.61 -24.16
C ILE A 205 26.55 -6.35 -23.73
N GLY A 206 26.52 -7.69 -23.87
CA GLY A 206 25.40 -8.52 -23.41
C GLY A 206 25.34 -8.62 -21.88
N GLU A 207 26.48 -8.77 -21.24
CA GLU A 207 26.62 -8.74 -19.78
C GLU A 207 26.24 -7.38 -19.20
N LEU A 208 26.68 -6.28 -19.85
CA LEU A 208 26.37 -4.92 -19.44
C LEU A 208 24.87 -4.69 -19.39
N GLY A 209 24.13 -5.06 -20.45
CA GLY A 209 22.69 -4.83 -20.50
C GLY A 209 21.94 -5.55 -19.38
N LYS A 210 22.28 -6.82 -19.16
CA LYS A 210 21.70 -7.63 -18.07
C LYS A 210 22.09 -7.08 -16.69
N ALA A 211 23.38 -6.81 -16.47
CA ALA A 211 23.90 -6.28 -15.22
C ALA A 211 23.27 -4.93 -14.87
N SER A 212 23.14 -4.03 -15.85
CA SER A 212 22.53 -2.70 -15.68
C SER A 212 21.08 -2.81 -15.22
N ALA A 213 20.29 -3.66 -15.88
CA ALA A 213 18.89 -3.87 -15.50
C ALA A 213 18.77 -4.44 -14.08
N GLN A 214 19.54 -5.49 -13.76
CA GLN A 214 19.47 -6.19 -12.48
C GLN A 214 20.00 -5.37 -11.30
N SER A 215 21.13 -4.66 -11.48
CA SER A 215 21.70 -3.79 -10.45
C SER A 215 20.78 -2.59 -10.18
N LEU A 216 20.28 -1.91 -11.23
CA LEU A 216 19.41 -0.75 -11.04
C LEU A 216 18.07 -1.12 -10.38
N GLU A 217 17.48 -2.25 -10.76
CA GLU A 217 16.27 -2.77 -10.09
C GLU A 217 16.52 -2.97 -8.59
N LYS A 218 17.64 -3.59 -8.22
CA LYS A 218 17.99 -3.80 -6.80
C LYS A 218 18.25 -2.50 -6.05
N LEU A 219 18.88 -1.50 -6.68
CA LEU A 219 19.05 -0.17 -6.07
C LEU A 219 17.69 0.49 -5.81
N ARG A 220 16.76 0.42 -6.77
CA ARG A 220 15.40 0.96 -6.61
C ARG A 220 14.64 0.24 -5.51
N SER A 221 14.68 -1.09 -5.49
CA SER A 221 14.06 -1.89 -4.42
C SER A 221 14.69 -1.59 -3.07
N ALA A 222 16.02 -1.48 -2.97
CA ALA A 222 16.71 -1.12 -1.73
C ALA A 222 16.26 0.27 -1.24
N ALA A 223 16.17 1.25 -2.13
CA ALA A 223 15.69 2.59 -1.83
C ALA A 223 14.26 2.60 -1.25
N LEU A 224 13.36 1.72 -1.72
CA LEU A 224 12.02 1.59 -1.15
C LEU A 224 12.07 1.19 0.33
N TRP A 225 12.92 0.22 0.68
CA TRP A 225 13.12 -0.20 2.07
C TRP A 225 13.86 0.85 2.91
N MET A 226 14.80 1.58 2.29
CA MET A 226 15.60 2.60 2.98
C MET A 226 14.79 3.82 3.43
N LYS A 227 13.57 4.02 2.92
CA LYS A 227 12.64 5.05 3.44
C LYS A 227 12.35 4.88 4.93
N TYR A 228 12.50 3.67 5.46
CA TYR A 228 12.15 3.32 6.83
C TYR A 228 13.37 3.21 7.76
N VAL A 229 14.57 3.54 7.27
CA VAL A 229 15.81 3.52 8.06
C VAL A 229 16.43 4.93 8.14
N PRO A 230 17.25 5.21 9.17
CA PRO A 230 17.95 6.49 9.27
C PRO A 230 18.82 6.75 8.03
N GLY A 231 18.82 7.99 7.55
CA GLY A 231 19.60 8.39 6.37
C GLY A 231 18.91 8.20 5.02
N GLY A 232 17.76 7.51 4.99
CA GLY A 232 16.94 7.38 3.79
C GLY A 232 17.65 6.64 2.63
N ASP A 233 17.21 6.90 1.41
CA ASP A 233 17.68 6.22 0.19
C ASP A 233 19.02 6.75 -0.37
N LYS A 234 19.68 7.67 0.35
CA LYS A 234 20.94 8.29 -0.10
C LYS A 234 22.02 7.25 -0.48
N PRO A 235 22.28 6.18 0.30
CA PRO A 235 23.30 5.21 -0.07
C PRO A 235 23.03 4.51 -1.41
N ALA A 236 21.75 4.23 -1.72
CA ALA A 236 21.37 3.63 -3.00
C ALA A 236 21.57 4.61 -4.17
N LYS A 237 21.26 5.90 -3.96
CA LYS A 237 21.44 6.97 -4.96
C LYS A 237 22.91 7.28 -5.23
N ASP A 238 23.73 7.40 -4.19
CA ASP A 238 25.17 7.62 -4.31
C ASP A 238 25.83 6.45 -5.08
N ARG A 239 25.39 5.22 -4.80
CA ARG A 239 25.86 4.03 -5.52
C ARG A 239 25.40 4.03 -6.99
N ALA A 240 24.18 4.47 -7.27
CA ALA A 240 23.71 4.61 -8.64
C ALA A 240 24.58 5.58 -9.45
N GLU A 241 24.93 6.73 -8.89
CA GLU A 241 25.85 7.67 -9.54
C GLU A 241 27.20 7.00 -9.86
N LEU A 242 27.76 6.27 -8.90
CA LEU A 242 29.01 5.52 -9.10
C LEU A 242 28.90 4.49 -10.23
N ARG A 243 27.74 3.82 -10.38
CA ARG A 243 27.51 2.87 -11.49
C ARG A 243 27.42 3.61 -12.82
N GLY A 244 26.73 4.73 -12.88
CA GLY A 244 26.70 5.61 -14.05
C GLY A 244 28.11 6.00 -14.49
N ASP A 245 28.93 6.46 -13.54
CA ASP A 245 30.33 6.82 -13.78
C ASP A 245 31.17 5.63 -14.25
N THR A 246 30.89 4.43 -13.75
CA THR A 246 31.59 3.19 -14.18
C THR A 246 31.29 2.86 -15.63
N ILE A 247 30.03 2.98 -16.05
CA ILE A 247 29.61 2.73 -17.43
C ILE A 247 30.19 3.80 -18.37
N MET A 248 30.17 5.07 -17.96
CA MET A 248 30.70 6.19 -18.76
C MET A 248 32.21 6.11 -19.03
N LYS A 249 32.96 5.37 -18.19
CA LYS A 249 34.41 5.16 -18.37
C LYS A 249 34.75 4.01 -19.32
N ARG A 250 33.76 3.29 -19.84
CA ARG A 250 34.00 2.19 -20.78
C ARG A 250 34.54 2.72 -22.12
N PRO A 251 35.33 1.91 -22.85
CA PRO A 251 35.89 2.31 -24.15
C PRO A 251 34.85 2.43 -25.27
N ASP A 252 33.61 1.96 -25.06
CA ASP A 252 32.48 1.97 -26.00
C ASP A 252 31.34 2.93 -25.57
N PRO A 253 31.59 4.23 -25.33
CA PRO A 253 30.63 5.14 -24.69
C PRO A 253 29.35 5.32 -25.52
N THR A 254 29.43 5.34 -26.85
CA THR A 254 28.28 5.59 -27.73
C THR A 254 27.15 4.54 -27.56
N PHE A 255 27.49 3.29 -27.23
CA PHE A 255 26.51 2.21 -27.10
C PHE A 255 26.06 1.96 -25.65
N THR A 256 26.69 2.64 -24.69
CA THR A 256 26.53 2.36 -23.25
C THR A 256 25.94 3.55 -22.48
N GLN A 257 25.93 4.75 -23.09
CA GLN A 257 25.34 5.98 -22.56
C GLN A 257 23.88 5.83 -22.09
N GLY A 258 23.04 5.08 -22.82
CA GLY A 258 21.65 4.85 -22.41
C GLY A 258 21.54 4.13 -21.07
N GLN A 259 22.46 3.21 -20.77
CA GLN A 259 22.50 2.51 -19.48
C GLN A 259 22.95 3.44 -18.36
N ALA A 260 24.02 4.22 -18.59
CA ALA A 260 24.51 5.22 -17.62
C ALA A 260 23.44 6.27 -17.27
N MET A 261 22.66 6.72 -18.26
CA MET A 261 21.58 7.68 -18.07
C MET A 261 20.55 7.21 -17.04
N MET A 262 20.12 5.94 -17.09
CA MET A 262 19.14 5.41 -16.15
C MET A 262 19.64 5.43 -14.69
N TYR A 263 20.93 5.20 -14.48
CA TYR A 263 21.55 5.30 -13.17
C TYR A 263 21.62 6.74 -12.66
N TYR A 264 21.98 7.68 -13.53
CA TYR A 264 22.02 9.10 -13.18
C TYR A 264 20.63 9.67 -12.86
N GLU A 265 19.62 9.32 -13.66
CA GLU A 265 18.23 9.70 -13.41
C GLU A 265 17.73 9.20 -12.05
N PHE A 266 18.07 7.95 -11.70
CA PHE A 266 17.72 7.39 -10.40
C PHE A 266 18.49 8.04 -9.23
N SER A 267 19.79 8.32 -9.40
CA SER A 267 20.58 9.05 -8.39
C SER A 267 19.98 10.42 -8.10
N GLY A 268 19.70 11.20 -9.14
CA GLY A 268 19.08 12.52 -9.04
C GLY A 268 19.93 13.59 -8.35
N SER A 269 21.21 13.31 -8.07
CA SER A 269 22.16 14.30 -7.57
C SER A 269 22.37 15.44 -8.59
N PRO A 270 22.87 16.63 -8.19
CA PRO A 270 23.19 17.70 -9.14
C PRO A 270 24.14 17.25 -10.25
N LYS A 271 25.22 16.55 -9.90
CA LYS A 271 26.16 15.97 -10.87
C LYS A 271 25.47 14.96 -11.79
N ALA A 272 24.66 14.07 -11.24
CA ALA A 272 23.95 13.07 -12.04
C ALA A 272 22.99 13.73 -13.04
N LYS A 273 22.28 14.79 -12.63
CA LYS A 273 21.42 15.56 -13.53
C LYS A 273 22.20 16.21 -14.67
N ASP A 274 23.35 16.80 -14.37
CA ASP A 274 24.22 17.40 -15.39
C ASP A 274 24.73 16.35 -16.39
N MET A 275 25.15 15.18 -15.88
CA MET A 275 25.60 14.06 -16.71
C MET A 275 24.47 13.50 -17.59
N ALA A 276 23.26 13.32 -17.03
CA ALA A 276 22.09 12.89 -17.80
C ALA A 276 21.73 13.91 -18.90
N ALA A 277 21.80 15.21 -18.59
CA ALA A 277 21.57 16.27 -19.57
C ALA A 277 22.64 16.26 -20.68
N GLN A 278 23.90 16.01 -20.33
CA GLN A 278 24.99 15.90 -21.31
C GLN A 278 24.78 14.71 -22.25
N ILE A 279 24.42 13.54 -21.72
CA ILE A 279 24.11 12.34 -22.52
C ILE A 279 22.94 12.65 -23.48
N LYS A 280 21.87 13.27 -22.99
CA LYS A 280 20.72 13.65 -23.81
C LYS A 280 21.12 14.60 -24.95
N LYS A 281 21.91 15.64 -24.65
CA LYS A 281 22.41 16.58 -25.66
C LYS A 281 23.27 15.91 -26.73
N GLN A 282 24.13 14.95 -26.33
CA GLN A 282 24.94 14.18 -27.27
C GLN A 282 24.10 13.25 -28.15
N SER A 283 23.07 12.62 -27.57
CA SER A 283 22.12 11.79 -28.32
C SER A 283 21.36 12.62 -29.36
N GLU A 284 20.83 13.79 -28.98
CA GLU A 284 20.14 14.70 -29.90
C GLU A 284 21.07 15.21 -31.01
N ALA A 285 22.32 15.55 -30.69
CA ALA A 285 23.31 15.97 -31.68
C ALA A 285 23.63 14.84 -32.68
N SER A 286 23.78 13.60 -32.19
CA SER A 286 24.04 12.42 -33.01
C SER A 286 22.85 12.10 -33.92
N GLN A 287 21.64 12.20 -33.41
CA GLN A 287 20.41 12.03 -34.19
C GLN A 287 20.31 13.08 -35.31
N ARG A 288 20.53 14.37 -35.00
CA ARG A 288 20.54 15.43 -36.01
C ARG A 288 21.63 15.25 -37.06
N ALA A 289 22.79 14.74 -36.68
CA ALA A 289 23.87 14.43 -37.62
C ALA A 289 23.48 13.28 -38.56
N MET A 290 22.83 12.24 -38.03
CA MET A 290 22.32 11.10 -38.81
C MET A 290 21.19 11.52 -39.77
N GLU A 291 20.28 12.39 -39.33
CA GLU A 291 19.23 12.98 -40.16
C GLU A 291 19.83 13.78 -41.32
N LYS A 292 20.79 14.67 -41.04
CA LYS A 292 21.50 15.43 -42.08
C LYS A 292 22.27 14.54 -43.06
N ALA A 293 22.92 13.48 -42.57
CA ALA A 293 23.60 12.51 -43.43
C ALA A 293 22.62 11.73 -44.31
N GLY A 294 21.47 11.33 -43.77
CA GLY A 294 20.39 10.68 -44.51
C GLY A 294 19.77 11.58 -45.58
N GLU A 295 19.54 12.85 -45.26
CA GLU A 295 19.08 13.87 -46.22
C GLU A 295 20.10 14.11 -47.33
N SER A 296 21.38 14.21 -46.98
CA SER A 296 22.47 14.40 -47.95
C SER A 296 22.61 13.21 -48.89
N MET A 297 22.48 11.97 -48.39
CA MET A 297 22.47 10.77 -49.22
C MET A 297 21.25 10.74 -50.15
N LYS A 298 20.05 11.03 -49.65
CA LYS A 298 18.85 11.12 -50.50
C LYS A 298 19.01 12.17 -51.61
N GLY A 299 19.59 13.33 -51.29
CA GLY A 299 19.88 14.39 -52.26
C GLY A 299 20.94 14.01 -53.29
N MET A 300 21.97 13.24 -52.91
CA MET A 300 22.94 12.69 -53.86
C MET A 300 22.31 11.67 -54.80
N PHE A 301 21.45 10.77 -54.31
CA PHE A 301 20.75 9.81 -55.15
C PHE A 301 19.79 10.48 -56.14
N SER A 302 19.06 11.51 -55.70
CA SER A 302 18.15 12.24 -56.59
C SER A 302 18.91 12.99 -57.69
N GLN A 303 19.97 13.73 -57.34
CA GLN A 303 20.78 14.47 -58.32
C GLN A 303 21.50 13.55 -59.31
N LYS A 304 22.03 12.41 -58.83
CA LYS A 304 22.73 11.46 -59.70
C LYS A 304 21.75 10.79 -60.67
N SER A 305 20.55 10.43 -60.21
CA SER A 305 19.50 9.89 -61.10
C SER A 305 18.99 10.91 -62.12
N GLU A 306 18.84 12.18 -61.75
CA GLU A 306 18.42 13.22 -62.71
C GLU A 306 19.49 13.52 -63.77
N ALA A 307 20.76 13.51 -63.38
CA ALA A 307 21.87 13.70 -64.30
C ALA A 307 22.02 12.50 -65.26
N GLU A 308 21.90 11.27 -64.75
CA GLU A 308 21.93 10.04 -65.55
C GLU A 308 20.73 9.94 -66.49
N GLN A 309 19.53 10.32 -66.04
CA GLN A 309 18.31 10.38 -66.85
C GLN A 309 18.45 11.40 -68.00
N LYS A 310 18.95 12.62 -67.73
CA LYS A 310 19.21 13.63 -68.77
C LYS A 310 20.27 13.17 -69.77
N GLN A 311 21.28 12.43 -69.33
CA GLN A 311 22.29 11.86 -70.21
C GLN A 311 21.74 10.75 -71.10
N PHE A 312 20.83 9.93 -70.56
CA PHE A 312 20.12 8.91 -71.32
C PHE A 312 19.18 9.54 -72.35
N ASP A 313 18.38 10.53 -71.96
CA ASP A 313 17.45 11.23 -72.86
C ASP A 313 18.20 11.94 -73.98
N LYS A 314 19.36 12.55 -73.68
CA LYS A 314 20.21 13.16 -74.71
C LYS A 314 20.77 12.13 -75.68
N LYS A 315 21.31 11.01 -75.19
CA LYS A 315 21.81 9.92 -76.06
C LYS A 315 20.69 9.30 -76.89
N LYS A 316 19.49 9.18 -76.33
CA LYS A 316 18.31 8.71 -77.05
C LYS A 316 17.92 9.67 -78.16
N ALA A 317 17.85 10.98 -77.89
CA ALA A 317 17.55 11.99 -78.90
C ALA A 317 18.61 12.07 -80.01
N ASP A 318 19.90 11.92 -79.65
CA ASP A 318 20.99 11.86 -80.63
C ASP A 318 20.87 10.59 -81.51
N LEU A 319 20.50 9.44 -80.93
CA LEU A 319 20.25 8.20 -81.68
C LEU A 319 19.03 8.31 -82.60
N GLU A 320 17.93 8.90 -82.13
CA GLU A 320 16.71 9.10 -82.94
C GLU A 320 17.00 10.01 -84.14
N LYS A 321 17.86 11.02 -83.96
CA LYS A 321 18.31 11.92 -85.02
C LYS A 321 19.25 11.25 -86.04
N GLU A 322 20.12 10.34 -85.60
CA GLU A 322 20.99 9.57 -86.49
C GLU A 322 20.26 8.46 -87.26
N LEU A 323 19.19 7.91 -86.67
CA LEU A 323 18.40 6.82 -87.27
C LEU A 323 17.20 7.31 -88.11
N GLY A 324 16.92 8.61 -88.14
CA GLY A 324 15.94 9.22 -89.06
C GLY A 324 14.48 8.97 -88.71
N PHE A 325 14.15 8.85 -87.41
CA PHE A 325 12.77 8.93 -86.92
C PHE A 325 12.33 10.38 -86.69
#